data_AF-A0A8X6QXJ5-F1
#
_entry.id   AF-A0A8X6QXJ5-F1
#
_cell.length_a   1.000
_cell.length_b   1.000
_cell.length_c   1.000
_cell.angle_alpha   90.00
_cell.angle_beta   90.00
_cell.angle_gamma   90.00
#
_symmetry.space_group_name_H-M   'P 1'
#
loop_
_entity.id
_entity.type
_entity.pdbx_description
1 polymer ?
#
loop_
_entity_poly.entity_id
_entity_poly.type
_entity_poly.pdbx_seq_one_letter_code
_entity_poly.pdbx_strand_id
1 'polypeptide(L)'
;MDEATIKKMRDGAKSDLTRIINSFSEHLRKSVLLSRIEILDNKFKDFDRYDAMLPEEQWEIEEFEEKYFAIKAKYLSAVDTLNSSSIVNSSFKTSDHNELSINL
;
A
#
# COMPACT_ATOMS: atom_id res chain seq x y z
N MET A 1 -9.66 10.40 -29.11
CA MET A 1 -8.67 9.33 -28.87
C MET A 1 -9.30 8.06 -29.41
N ASP A 2 -8.57 7.27 -30.21
CA ASP A 2 -9.11 6.03 -30.75
C ASP A 2 -9.03 4.89 -29.72
N GLU A 3 -9.80 3.83 -29.96
CA GLU A 3 -9.86 2.65 -29.08
C GLU A 3 -8.49 2.00 -28.88
N ALA A 4 -7.67 1.95 -29.94
CA ALA A 4 -6.32 1.40 -29.89
C ALA A 4 -5.41 2.18 -28.93
N THR A 5 -5.52 3.50 -28.91
CA THR A 5 -4.77 4.36 -27.98
C THR A 5 -5.24 4.14 -26.54
N ILE A 6 -6.55 4.05 -26.31
CA ILE A 6 -7.12 3.80 -24.98
C ILE A 6 -6.66 2.44 -24.44
N LYS A 7 -6.74 1.38 -25.26
CA LYS A 7 -6.21 0.04 -24.90
C LYS A 7 -4.75 0.08 -24.51
N LYS A 8 -3.91 0.75 -25.31
CA LYS A 8 -2.49 0.91 -25.00
C LYS A 8 -2.24 1.63 -23.68
N MET A 9 -3.04 2.67 -23.38
CA MET A 9 -2.93 3.41 -22.12
C MET A 9 -3.38 2.56 -20.92
N ARG A 10 -4.50 1.84 -21.04
CA ARG A 10 -4.99 0.88 -20.04
C ARG A 10 -3.94 -0.20 -19.77
N ASP A 11 -3.41 -0.83 -20.81
CA ASP A 11 -2.42 -1.91 -20.69
C ASP A 11 -1.10 -1.39 -20.09
N GLY A 12 -0.73 -0.15 -20.40
CA GLY A 12 0.38 0.55 -19.77
C GLY A 12 0.18 0.75 -18.26
N ALA A 13 -0.99 1.26 -17.86
CA ALA A 13 -1.36 1.41 -16.45
C ALA A 13 -1.39 0.06 -15.72
N LYS A 14 -1.95 -0.98 -16.35
CA LYS A 14 -1.96 -2.37 -15.88
C LYS A 14 -0.54 -2.91 -15.66
N SER A 15 0.37 -2.66 -16.60
CA SER A 15 1.77 -3.09 -16.51
C SER A 15 2.52 -2.39 -15.36
N ASP A 16 2.35 -1.07 -15.23
CA ASP A 16 2.95 -0.29 -14.14
C ASP A 16 2.46 -0.76 -12.77
N LEU A 17 1.15 -0.96 -12.62
CA LEU A 17 0.54 -1.53 -11.41
C LEU A 17 1.09 -2.91 -11.10
N THR A 18 1.18 -3.78 -12.10
CA THR A 18 1.73 -5.14 -11.92
C THR A 18 3.17 -5.11 -11.44
N ARG A 19 3.99 -4.17 -11.92
CA ARG A 19 5.36 -3.98 -11.43
C ARG A 19 5.39 -3.53 -9.98
N ILE A 20 4.51 -2.60 -9.59
CA ILE A 20 4.40 -2.15 -8.19
C ILE A 20 3.99 -3.35 -7.31
N ILE A 21 2.95 -4.08 -7.71
CA ILE A 21 2.44 -5.27 -7.02
C ILE A 21 3.56 -6.29 -6.80
N ASN A 22 4.30 -6.64 -7.84
CA ASN A 22 5.37 -7.64 -7.78
C ASN A 22 6.61 -7.16 -7.00
N SER A 23 6.76 -5.85 -6.83
CA SER A 23 7.86 -5.26 -6.05
C SER A 23 7.50 -5.03 -4.58
N PHE A 24 6.38 -5.58 -4.10
CA PHE A 24 5.96 -5.44 -2.71
C PHE A 24 7.04 -5.94 -1.74
N SER A 25 7.24 -5.16 -0.68
CA SER A 25 8.11 -5.51 0.43
C SER A 25 7.59 -4.81 1.69
N GLU A 26 7.41 -5.59 2.75
CA GLU A 26 6.96 -5.09 4.06
C GLU A 26 8.10 -4.42 4.87
N HIS A 27 9.36 -4.68 4.52
CA HIS A 27 10.54 -4.16 5.23
C HIS A 27 10.92 -2.73 4.84
N LEU A 28 10.08 -2.05 4.06
CA LEU A 28 10.32 -0.67 3.65
C LEU A 28 10.01 0.29 4.80
N ARG A 29 10.66 1.46 4.79
CA ARG A 29 10.35 2.55 5.74
C ARG A 29 8.89 2.99 5.56
N LYS A 30 8.25 3.44 6.64
CA LYS A 30 6.86 3.94 6.62
C LYS A 30 6.60 4.97 5.52
N SER A 31 7.49 5.95 5.35
CA SER A 31 7.36 6.96 4.28
C SER A 31 7.34 6.33 2.89
N VAL A 32 8.17 5.31 2.65
CA VAL A 32 8.22 4.58 1.38
C VAL A 32 6.96 3.74 1.15
N LEU A 33 6.44 3.08 2.20
CA LEU A 33 5.17 2.35 2.12
C LEU A 33 4.02 3.29 1.75
N LEU A 34 3.92 4.45 2.40
CA LEU A 34 2.89 5.46 2.10
C LEU A 34 3.01 6.01 0.68
N SER A 35 4.22 6.35 0.22
CA SER A 35 4.44 6.77 -1.16
C SER A 35 4.08 5.67 -2.17
N ARG A 36 4.34 4.40 -1.85
CA ARG A 36 3.95 3.28 -2.73
C ARG A 36 2.44 3.09 -2.80
N ILE A 37 1.71 3.30 -1.69
CA ILE A 37 0.23 3.31 -1.69
C ILE A 37 -0.29 4.43 -2.60
N GLU A 38 0.26 5.64 -2.48
CA GLU A 38 -0.15 6.78 -3.31
C GLU A 38 0.09 6.51 -4.80
N ILE A 39 1.28 6.00 -5.16
CA ILE A 39 1.60 5.64 -6.55
C ILE A 39 0.67 4.53 -7.05
N LEU A 40 0.41 3.51 -6.24
CA LEU A 40 -0.50 2.41 -6.57
C LEU A 40 -1.92 2.95 -6.84
N ASP A 41 -2.45 3.81 -5.97
CA ASP A 41 -3.78 4.41 -6.13
C ASP A 41 -3.89 5.27 -7.39
N ASN A 42 -2.85 6.07 -7.68
CA ASN A 42 -2.84 6.90 -8.87
C ASN A 42 -2.82 6.06 -10.15
N LYS A 43 -2.03 4.98 -10.17
CA LYS A 43 -1.98 4.08 -11.32
C LYS A 43 -3.27 3.27 -11.50
N PHE A 44 -3.93 2.91 -10.41
CA PHE A 44 -5.24 2.24 -10.47
C PHE A 44 -6.31 3.17 -11.03
N LYS A 45 -6.32 4.45 -10.63
CA LYS A 45 -7.21 5.46 -11.23
C LYS A 45 -6.97 5.65 -12.73
N ASP A 46 -5.71 5.62 -13.16
CA ASP A 46 -5.38 5.69 -14.59
C ASP A 46 -5.95 4.46 -15.32
N PHE A 47 -5.75 3.26 -14.77
CA PHE A 47 -6.30 2.02 -15.33
C PHE A 47 -7.84 2.11 -15.44
N ASP A 48 -8.52 2.38 -14.33
CA ASP A 48 -9.99 2.47 -14.23
C ASP A 48 -10.56 3.50 -15.22
N ARG A 49 -9.90 4.66 -15.33
CA ARG A 49 -10.29 5.70 -16.29
C ARG A 49 -10.23 5.22 -17.74
N TYR A 50 -9.16 4.52 -18.14
CA TYR A 50 -9.02 4.05 -19.52
C TYR A 50 -9.91 2.85 -19.80
N ASP A 51 -10.11 1.99 -18.79
CA ASP A 51 -10.95 0.81 -18.90
C ASP A 51 -12.44 1.18 -19.08
N ALA A 52 -12.95 2.16 -18.31
CA ALA A 52 -14.31 2.69 -18.46
C ALA A 52 -14.61 3.32 -19.84
N MET A 53 -13.58 3.58 -20.67
CA MET A 53 -13.74 4.08 -22.03
C MET A 53 -13.79 2.97 -23.08
N LEU A 54 -13.60 1.70 -22.71
CA LEU A 54 -13.60 0.55 -23.60
C LEU A 54 -14.91 -0.26 -23.47
N PRO A 55 -15.27 -1.04 -24.50
CA PRO A 55 -16.36 -2.02 -24.38
C PRO A 55 -16.00 -3.07 -23.31
N GLU A 56 -16.94 -3.35 -22.41
CA GLU A 56 -16.74 -4.20 -21.22
C GLU A 56 -16.24 -5.62 -21.56
N GLU A 57 -15.08 -5.97 -21.00
CA GLU A 57 -14.69 -7.37 -20.73
C GLU A 57 -14.57 -7.56 -19.20
N GLN A 58 -15.72 -7.68 -18.52
CA GLN A 58 -15.85 -7.60 -17.06
C GLN A 58 -14.93 -8.56 -16.28
N TRP A 59 -14.70 -9.77 -16.78
CA TRP A 59 -13.94 -10.81 -16.06
C TRP A 59 -12.45 -10.49 -15.89
N GLU A 60 -11.82 -9.81 -16.86
CA GLU A 60 -10.39 -9.47 -16.78
C GLU A 60 -10.16 -8.31 -15.80
N ILE A 61 -11.17 -7.44 -15.65
CA ILE A 61 -11.15 -6.30 -14.76
C ILE A 61 -11.23 -6.78 -13.31
N GLU A 62 -12.19 -7.66 -12.98
CA GLU A 62 -12.38 -8.19 -11.63
C GLU A 62 -11.11 -8.84 -11.06
N GLU A 63 -10.45 -9.73 -11.82
CA GLU A 63 -9.21 -10.39 -11.37
C GLU A 63 -8.09 -9.37 -11.11
N PHE A 64 -8.06 -8.29 -11.89
CA PHE A 64 -7.07 -7.25 -11.75
C PHE A 64 -7.33 -6.33 -10.54
N GLU A 65 -8.58 -5.96 -10.31
CA GLU A 65 -9.01 -5.20 -9.14
C GLU A 65 -8.72 -5.96 -7.83
N GLU A 66 -9.01 -7.26 -7.79
CA GLU A 66 -8.70 -8.12 -6.64
C GLU A 66 -7.21 -8.07 -6.28
N LYS A 67 -6.33 -8.18 -7.28
CA LYS A 67 -4.87 -8.08 -7.08
C LYS A 67 -4.46 -6.72 -6.52
N TYR A 68 -5.07 -5.64 -7.03
CA TYR A 68 -4.84 -4.29 -6.53
C TYR A 68 -5.30 -4.13 -5.06
N PHE A 69 -6.53 -4.53 -4.73
CA PHE A 69 -7.04 -4.40 -3.36
C PHE A 69 -6.23 -5.25 -2.38
N ALA A 70 -5.85 -6.47 -2.78
CA ALA A 70 -5.02 -7.35 -1.95
C ALA A 70 -3.64 -6.74 -1.66
N ILE A 71 -2.97 -6.13 -2.64
CA ILE A 71 -1.66 -5.51 -2.40
C ILE A 71 -1.78 -4.23 -1.57
N LYS A 72 -2.84 -3.44 -1.79
CA LYS A 72 -3.09 -2.22 -1.03
C LYS A 72 -3.28 -2.55 0.46
N ALA A 73 -4.06 -3.59 0.75
CA ALA A 73 -4.24 -4.09 2.11
C ALA A 73 -2.91 -4.51 2.75
N LYS A 74 -2.02 -5.18 2.01
CA LYS A 74 -0.68 -5.55 2.50
C LYS A 74 0.19 -4.34 2.83
N TYR A 75 0.19 -3.31 1.98
CA TYR A 75 0.92 -2.06 2.27
C TYR A 75 0.38 -1.35 3.52
N LEU A 76 -0.94 -1.25 3.67
CA LEU A 76 -1.58 -0.66 4.84
C LEU A 76 -1.26 -1.45 6.11
N SER A 77 -1.34 -2.78 6.06
CA SER A 77 -0.97 -3.65 7.18
C SER A 77 0.49 -3.48 7.61
N ALA A 78 1.41 -3.28 6.66
CA ALA A 78 2.81 -3.01 6.96
C ALA A 78 2.99 -1.64 7.66
N VAL A 79 2.26 -0.62 7.22
CA VAL A 79 2.23 0.70 7.88
C VAL A 79 1.69 0.58 9.32
N ASP A 80 0.61 -0.15 9.51
CA ASP A 80 -0.01 -0.35 10.84
C ASP A 80 0.90 -1.13 11.80
N THR A 81 1.65 -2.11 11.27
CA THR A 81 2.65 -2.85 12.04
C THR A 81 3.77 -1.93 12.54
N LEU A 82 4.25 -1.00 11.70
CA LEU A 82 5.24 -0.01 12.10
C LEU A 82 4.69 0.98 13.14
N ASN A 83 3.43 1.39 13.00
CA ASN A 83 2.76 2.24 13.99
C ASN A 83 2.65 1.55 15.35
N SER A 84 2.26 0.28 15.36
CA SER A 84 2.09 -0.52 16.58
C SER A 84 3.43 -0.82 17.26
N SER A 85 4.48 -1.10 16.47
CA SER A 85 5.85 -1.28 16.98
C SER A 85 6.43 -0.01 17.62
N SER A 86 6.00 1.16 17.14
CA SER A 86 6.41 2.44 17.74
C SER A 86 5.75 2.72 19.09
N ILE A 87 4.56 2.15 19.35
CA ILE A 87 3.82 2.34 20.61
C ILE A 87 4.42 1.47 21.73
N VAL A 88 4.94 0.28 21.41
CA VAL A 88 5.57 -0.61 22.41
C VAL A 88 6.88 -0.03 22.97
N ASN A 89 7.62 0.77 22.18
CA ASN A 89 8.88 1.37 22.61
C ASN A 89 8.75 2.67 23.42
N SER A 90 7.58 3.33 23.46
CA SER A 90 7.37 4.55 24.25
C SER A 90 6.86 4.28 25.68
N SER A 91 6.43 3.05 25.99
CA SER A 91 5.91 2.69 27.31
C SER A 91 6.94 2.13 28.30
N PHE A 92 8.22 1.97 27.92
CA PHE A 92 9.24 1.34 28.78
C PHE A 92 10.36 2.29 29.27
N LYS A 93 10.07 3.58 29.43
CA LYS A 93 10.98 4.54 30.06
C LYS A 93 10.26 5.36 31.14
N THR A 94 9.96 4.73 32.26
CA THR A 94 9.96 5.40 33.57
C THR A 94 10.91 4.64 34.49
N SER A 95 12.06 5.29 34.68
CA SER A 95 13.23 4.97 35.49
C SER A 95 13.01 4.11 36.74
N ASP A 96 13.84 3.08 36.86
CA ASP A 96 14.31 2.57 38.16
C ASP A 96 15.11 3.64 38.93
N HIS A 97 15.22 3.39 40.24
CA HIS A 97 16.05 4.02 41.29
C HIS A 97 15.41 5.15 42.13
N ASN A 98 14.90 4.80 43.32
CA ASN A 98 15.64 5.12 44.54
C ASN A 98 15.20 4.20 45.71
N GLU A 99 16.08 3.29 46.13
CA GLU A 99 16.05 2.73 47.48
C GLU A 99 16.30 3.86 48.47
N LEU A 100 15.47 3.99 49.51
CA LEU A 100 15.90 4.57 50.78
C LEU A 100 15.02 3.99 51.89
N SER A 101 15.64 3.09 52.63
CA SER A 101 15.21 2.50 53.89
C SER A 101 14.73 3.56 54.87
N ILE A 102 13.59 3.32 55.52
CA ILE A 102 13.29 3.93 56.82
C ILE A 102 12.82 2.82 57.75
N ASN A 103 13.73 2.38 58.62
CA ASN A 103 13.39 1.79 59.91
C ASN A 103 12.91 2.92 60.82
N LEU A 104 11.76 2.76 61.46
CA LEU A 104 11.44 3.20 62.82
C LEU A 104 10.17 2.49 63.30
#